data_AF-A0AAD7HSE5-F1
#
_entry.id   AF-A0AAD7HSE5-F1
#
_cell.length_a   1.000
_cell.length_b   1.000
_cell.length_c   1.000
_cell.angle_alpha   90.00
_cell.angle_beta   90.00
_cell.angle_gamma   90.00
#
_symmetry.space_group_name_H-M   'P 1'
#
loop_
_entity.id
_entity.type
_entity.pdbx_description
1 polymer ?
#
loop_
_entity_poly.entity_id
_entity_poly.type
_entity_poly.pdbx_seq_one_letter_code
_entity_poly.pdbx_strand_id
1 'polypeptide(L)'
;VALPTGVKNYKDITTDLPMFTHSIGDFFDIWSPTSFEVIRLKSADAGIDFGSIVSEAAFIQTTNAEVQGFYGGLELGVQTSNAPIKATSLMFGSHDGSESKVTLTTSNGEIKSLLGFSSDYTNHTLRATIHTTLAPLTIDAPRLMTDSRFVLDASTTVSPATVHVGAEFEGTYDIRTSVVEAEVEVAPDVRDPMGQGRQRTVTVMKERGGRRAQGRVYWGKEGDSEEGGVKRGSVKVSTSVSPVKLMF
;
A
#
# COMPACT_ATOMS: atom_id res chain seq x y z
N VAL A 1 16.24 2.00 23.76
CA VAL A 1 16.78 0.69 24.20
C VAL A 1 17.88 0.31 23.21
N ALA A 2 19.06 -0.08 23.68
CA ALA A 2 20.11 -0.59 22.78
C ALA A 2 19.91 -2.10 22.62
N LEU A 3 19.98 -2.60 21.39
CA LEU A 3 19.89 -4.03 21.11
C LEU A 3 21.23 -4.73 21.43
N PRO A 4 21.22 -5.99 21.88
CA PRO A 4 22.44 -6.77 22.08
C PRO A 4 23.27 -6.87 20.78
N THR A 5 24.54 -6.49 20.82
CA THR A 5 25.44 -6.58 19.66
C THR A 5 25.67 -8.04 19.26
N GLY A 6 25.59 -8.33 17.96
CA GLY A 6 25.88 -9.67 17.39
C GLY A 6 24.67 -10.57 17.19
N VAL A 7 23.48 -10.20 17.68
CA VAL A 7 22.21 -10.86 17.35
C VAL A 7 21.62 -10.18 16.12
N LYS A 8 21.29 -10.95 15.08
CA LYS A 8 20.73 -10.44 13.82
C LYS A 8 19.23 -10.69 13.67
N ASN A 9 18.70 -11.67 14.42
CA ASN A 9 17.31 -12.07 14.36
C ASN A 9 16.73 -12.02 15.77
N TYR A 10 15.77 -11.14 15.96
CA TYR A 10 15.03 -11.00 17.21
C TYR A 10 13.63 -11.59 17.03
N LYS A 11 13.12 -12.23 18.07
CA LYS A 11 11.76 -12.77 18.01
C LYS A 11 10.72 -11.67 18.13
N ASP A 12 10.82 -10.85 19.16
CA ASP A 12 9.77 -9.89 19.47
C ASP A 12 10.36 -8.63 20.06
N ILE A 13 9.83 -7.48 19.65
CA ILE A 13 9.94 -6.23 20.38
C ILE A 13 8.54 -5.65 20.58
N THR A 14 8.12 -5.58 21.84
CA THR A 14 6.80 -5.06 22.23
C THR A 14 6.96 -3.92 23.23
N THR A 15 6.25 -2.81 22.98
CA THR A 15 6.24 -1.62 23.85
C THR A 15 4.82 -1.05 23.94
N ASP A 16 4.47 -0.55 25.13
CA ASP A 16 3.27 0.25 25.37
C ASP A 16 3.67 1.43 26.27
N LEU A 17 4.00 2.55 25.63
CA LEU A 17 4.57 3.72 26.28
C LEU A 17 3.83 4.98 25.80
N PRO A 18 2.67 5.32 26.39
CA PRO A 18 1.73 6.32 25.88
C PRO A 18 2.31 7.72 25.64
N MET A 19 3.30 8.11 26.45
CA MET A 19 3.88 9.46 26.46
C MET A 19 5.32 9.50 25.92
N PHE A 20 5.80 8.41 25.34
CA PHE A 20 7.19 8.31 24.89
C PHE A 20 7.27 8.22 23.38
N THR A 21 8.17 9.02 22.82
CA THR A 21 8.54 8.93 21.42
C THR A 21 9.28 7.62 21.22
N HIS A 22 8.82 6.85 20.23
CA HIS A 22 9.58 5.71 19.74
C HIS A 22 10.41 6.22 18.58
N SER A 23 11.73 6.19 18.74
CA SER A 23 12.68 6.39 17.65
C SER A 23 13.45 5.09 17.49
N ILE A 24 13.18 4.39 16.41
CA ILE A 24 13.87 3.17 16.03
C ILE A 24 14.88 3.54 14.95
N GLY A 25 16.15 3.14 15.17
CA GLY A 25 17.21 3.39 14.19
C GLY A 25 17.01 2.61 12.90
N ASP A 26 17.83 2.92 11.91
CA ASP A 26 17.83 2.23 10.63
C ASP A 26 18.43 0.83 10.78
N PHE A 27 17.56 -0.18 10.78
CA PHE A 27 17.92 -1.61 10.87
C PHE A 27 17.98 -2.31 9.51
N PHE A 28 17.63 -1.59 8.44
CA PHE A 28 17.83 -2.04 7.08
C PHE A 28 19.29 -1.86 6.66
N ASP A 29 20.09 -2.90 6.86
CA ASP A 29 21.38 -3.06 6.22
C ASP A 29 21.24 -4.14 5.13
N ILE A 30 21.59 -3.79 3.89
CA ILE A 30 21.50 -4.69 2.72
C ILE A 30 22.43 -5.90 2.89
N TRP A 31 23.53 -5.73 3.63
CA TRP A 31 24.55 -6.77 3.80
C TRP A 31 24.30 -7.63 5.05
N SER A 32 23.58 -7.09 6.03
CA SER A 32 23.36 -7.76 7.31
C SER A 32 22.12 -7.21 8.02
N PRO A 33 20.92 -7.40 7.45
CA PRO A 33 19.72 -6.81 8.01
C PRO A 33 19.47 -7.35 9.41
N THR A 34 19.15 -6.44 10.34
CA THR A 34 18.61 -6.84 11.63
C THR A 34 17.12 -7.06 11.45
N SER A 35 16.67 -8.30 11.62
CA SER A 35 15.28 -8.68 11.40
C SER A 35 14.56 -9.03 12.70
N PHE A 36 13.25 -8.85 12.69
CA PHE A 36 12.35 -9.24 13.76
C PHE A 36 11.30 -10.23 13.23
N GLU A 37 10.87 -11.20 14.04
CA GLU A 37 9.64 -11.94 13.72
C GLU A 37 8.45 -10.99 13.88
N VAL A 38 8.31 -10.37 15.07
CA VAL A 38 7.23 -9.41 15.31
C VAL A 38 7.68 -8.12 15.99
N ILE A 39 7.12 -7.01 15.54
CA ILE A 39 7.27 -5.68 16.15
C ILE A 39 5.89 -5.19 16.61
N ARG A 40 5.76 -4.77 17.87
CA ARG A 40 4.54 -4.15 18.42
C ARG A 40 4.89 -2.86 19.14
N LEU A 41 4.49 -1.74 18.57
CA LEU A 41 4.77 -0.41 19.13
C LEU A 41 3.46 0.28 19.43
N LYS A 42 3.29 0.70 20.69
CA LYS A 42 2.10 1.42 21.10
C LYS A 42 2.48 2.68 21.87
N SER A 43 1.89 3.79 21.45
CA SER A 43 1.94 5.09 22.11
C SER A 43 0.55 5.71 22.14
N ALA A 44 0.42 6.93 22.64
CA ALA A 44 -0.83 7.70 22.61
C ALA A 44 -0.58 9.11 22.08
N ASP A 45 0.33 9.86 22.70
CA ASP A 45 0.54 11.29 22.45
C ASP A 45 1.93 11.63 21.92
N ALA A 46 2.79 10.63 21.76
CA ALA A 46 4.14 10.80 21.25
C ALA A 46 4.35 10.00 19.95
N GLY A 47 5.12 10.58 19.03
CA GLY A 47 5.30 10.04 17.68
C GLY A 47 6.02 8.70 17.67
N ILE A 48 5.78 7.93 16.61
CA ILE A 48 6.51 6.70 16.32
C ILE A 48 7.23 6.91 14.99
N ASP A 49 8.54 7.16 15.09
CA ASP A 49 9.45 7.14 13.96
C ASP A 49 10.21 5.82 14.00
N PHE A 50 9.85 4.90 13.11
CA PHE A 50 10.48 3.59 13.08
C PHE A 50 11.68 3.52 12.11
N GLY A 51 12.13 4.64 11.55
CA GLY A 51 13.30 4.68 10.67
C GLY A 51 13.14 3.70 9.50
N SER A 52 13.93 2.63 9.51
CA SER A 52 13.81 1.51 8.57
C SER A 52 13.87 0.16 9.28
N ILE A 53 12.74 -0.55 9.37
CA ILE A 53 12.63 -1.88 10.02
C ILE A 53 12.37 -2.99 9.02
N VAL A 54 12.90 -4.18 9.33
CA VAL A 54 12.58 -5.42 8.62
C VAL A 54 11.98 -6.42 9.59
N SER A 55 10.78 -6.93 9.29
CA SER A 55 10.17 -7.98 10.10
C SER A 55 9.21 -8.86 9.32
N GLU A 56 8.80 -9.98 9.91
CA GLU A 56 7.67 -10.74 9.37
C GLU A 56 6.36 -9.94 9.54
N ALA A 57 6.12 -9.41 10.75
CA ALA A 57 4.97 -8.57 11.04
C ALA A 57 5.29 -7.37 11.93
N ALA A 58 4.72 -6.20 11.64
CA ALA A 58 4.76 -5.02 12.50
C ALA A 58 3.37 -4.45 12.75
N PHE A 59 3.05 -4.19 14.01
CA PHE A 59 1.80 -3.57 14.46
C PHE A 59 2.12 -2.30 15.25
N ILE A 60 1.75 -1.16 14.69
CA ILE A 60 2.10 0.15 15.20
C ILE A 60 0.82 0.93 15.49
N GLN A 61 0.65 1.36 16.73
CA GLN A 61 -0.55 2.04 17.17
C GLN A 61 -0.22 3.32 17.94
N THR A 62 -0.92 4.39 17.64
CA THR A 62 -0.93 5.62 18.44
C THR A 62 -2.29 6.31 18.36
N THR A 63 -2.52 7.37 19.13
CA THR A 63 -3.80 8.09 19.13
C THR A 63 -3.65 9.42 18.42
N ASN A 64 -2.71 10.25 18.87
CA ASN A 64 -2.61 11.68 18.57
C ASN A 64 -1.29 12.09 17.92
N ALA A 65 -0.39 11.15 17.67
CA ALA A 65 0.93 11.47 17.14
C ALA A 65 1.22 10.77 15.81
N GLU A 66 2.09 11.39 15.02
CA GLU A 66 2.45 10.89 13.70
C GLU A 66 3.15 9.53 13.79
N VAL A 67 2.86 8.68 12.80
CA VAL A 67 3.62 7.45 12.54
C VAL A 67 4.31 7.57 11.20
N GLN A 68 5.63 7.40 11.18
CA GLN A 68 6.41 7.45 9.96
C GLN A 68 7.56 6.43 9.93
N GLY A 69 7.93 6.00 8.72
CA GLY A 69 9.10 5.17 8.50
C GLY A 69 9.02 4.28 7.25
N PHE A 70 10.04 3.44 7.08
CA PHE A 70 10.18 2.41 6.07
C PHE A 70 10.02 1.02 6.68
N TYR A 71 9.16 0.21 6.09
CA TYR A 71 8.87 -1.14 6.50
C TYR A 71 9.23 -2.12 5.38
N GLY A 72 10.00 -3.15 5.70
CA GLY A 72 10.23 -4.31 4.84
C GLY A 72 9.68 -5.58 5.47
N GLY A 73 8.79 -6.32 4.80
CA GLY A 73 8.25 -7.53 5.43
C GLY A 73 7.03 -8.17 4.78
N LEU A 74 6.30 -8.97 5.56
CA LEU A 74 5.08 -9.64 5.11
C LEU A 74 3.82 -8.92 5.57
N GLU A 75 3.78 -8.39 6.79
CA GLU A 75 2.58 -7.75 7.35
C GLU A 75 2.86 -6.44 8.07
N LEU A 76 2.29 -5.33 7.59
CA LEU A 76 2.31 -4.04 8.27
C LEU A 76 0.89 -3.64 8.68
N GLY A 77 0.69 -3.35 9.97
CA GLY A 77 -0.48 -2.69 10.50
C GLY A 77 -0.10 -1.38 11.17
N VAL A 78 -0.62 -0.26 10.69
CA VAL A 78 -0.49 1.05 11.33
C VAL A 78 -1.86 1.63 11.61
N GLN A 79 -2.09 2.01 12.86
CA GLN A 79 -3.34 2.62 13.30
C GLN A 79 -3.08 3.90 14.09
N THR A 80 -3.74 4.99 13.67
CA THR A 80 -3.83 6.22 14.45
C THR A 80 -5.29 6.65 14.61
N SER A 81 -5.59 7.64 15.46
CA SER A 81 -6.92 8.28 15.48
C SER A 81 -6.87 9.66 14.82
N ASN A 82 -5.92 10.49 15.22
CA ASN A 82 -5.93 11.91 14.92
C ASN A 82 -4.75 12.42 14.11
N ALA A 83 -3.75 11.57 13.87
CA ALA A 83 -2.46 12.00 13.35
C ALA A 83 -2.07 11.32 12.03
N PRO A 84 -1.20 11.95 11.23
CA PRO A 84 -0.81 11.42 9.94
C PRO A 84 -0.11 10.06 10.01
N ILE A 85 -0.23 9.29 8.93
CA ILE A 85 0.54 8.09 8.66
C ILE A 85 1.36 8.33 7.39
N LYS A 86 2.69 8.25 7.50
CA LYS A 86 3.64 8.36 6.38
C LYS A 86 4.48 7.09 6.30
N ALA A 87 3.99 6.09 5.59
CA ALA A 87 4.63 4.78 5.54
C ALA A 87 5.16 4.48 4.14
N THR A 88 6.41 4.04 4.05
CA THR A 88 6.92 3.33 2.88
C THR A 88 6.94 1.85 3.19
N SER A 89 6.28 1.03 2.39
CA SER A 89 6.17 -0.41 2.61
C SER A 89 6.74 -1.15 1.41
N LEU A 90 7.84 -1.87 1.61
CA LEU A 90 8.38 -2.82 0.65
C LEU A 90 8.00 -4.23 1.09
N MET A 91 7.03 -4.81 0.40
CA MET A 91 6.43 -6.08 0.78
C MET A 91 7.07 -7.22 -0.01
N PHE A 92 7.32 -8.33 0.69
CA PHE A 92 7.99 -9.50 0.11
C PHE A 92 7.08 -10.71 0.02
N GLY A 93 7.22 -11.51 -1.05
CA GLY A 93 6.61 -12.84 -1.12
C GLY A 93 7.42 -13.88 -0.35
N SER A 94 6.78 -14.71 0.47
CA SER A 94 7.46 -15.75 1.27
C SER A 94 7.40 -17.14 0.63
N HIS A 95 6.35 -17.45 -0.10
CA HIS A 95 6.20 -18.65 -0.93
C HIS A 95 5.07 -18.50 -1.97
N ASP A 96 4.95 -19.43 -2.91
CA ASP A 96 3.81 -19.48 -3.83
C ASP A 96 2.49 -19.62 -3.05
N GLY A 97 1.51 -18.80 -3.40
CA GLY A 97 0.22 -18.69 -2.73
C GLY A 97 0.22 -17.86 -1.46
N SER A 98 1.35 -17.29 -1.05
CA SER A 98 1.39 -16.41 0.13
C SER A 98 0.77 -15.04 -0.14
N GLU A 99 0.45 -14.33 0.95
CA GLU A 99 -0.15 -13.00 0.92
C GLU A 99 0.65 -12.06 1.83
N SER A 100 1.07 -10.92 1.30
CA SER A 100 1.61 -9.81 2.10
C SER A 100 0.51 -8.79 2.34
N LYS A 101 0.46 -8.20 3.54
CA LYS A 101 -0.62 -7.33 3.97
C LYS A 101 -0.10 -5.97 4.44
N VAL A 102 -0.76 -4.91 4.02
CA VAL A 102 -0.56 -3.56 4.52
C VAL A 102 -1.91 -3.00 4.95
N THR A 103 -2.05 -2.65 6.22
CA THR A 103 -3.24 -2.02 6.78
C THR A 103 -2.87 -0.69 7.39
N LEU A 104 -3.36 0.42 6.82
CA LEU A 104 -3.12 1.77 7.35
C LEU A 104 -4.47 2.42 7.64
N THR A 105 -4.74 2.71 8.92
CA THR A 105 -6.04 3.28 9.32
C THR A 105 -5.86 4.50 10.20
N THR A 106 -6.60 5.56 9.90
CA THR A 106 -6.76 6.72 10.79
C THR A 106 -8.16 7.29 10.69
N SER A 107 -8.58 8.14 11.62
CA SER A 107 -9.86 8.87 11.48
C SER A 107 -9.62 10.24 10.85
N ASN A 108 -8.65 11.00 11.38
CA ASN A 108 -8.49 12.41 11.05
C ASN A 108 -7.12 12.74 10.45
N GLY A 109 -6.19 11.79 10.43
CA GLY A 109 -4.86 11.96 9.85
C GLY A 109 -4.84 11.78 8.33
N GLU A 110 -3.95 12.52 7.66
CA GLU A 110 -3.60 12.23 6.28
C GLU A 110 -2.87 10.89 6.20
N ILE A 111 -3.14 10.10 5.17
CA ILE A 111 -2.31 8.93 4.84
C ILE A 111 -1.52 9.23 3.56
N LYS A 112 -0.19 9.16 3.66
CA LYS A 112 0.73 9.10 2.52
C LYS A 112 1.43 7.76 2.55
N SER A 113 1.20 6.94 1.53
CA SER A 113 1.78 5.60 1.47
C SER A 113 2.48 5.35 0.15
N LEU A 114 3.74 4.90 0.23
CA LEU A 114 4.47 4.35 -0.90
C LEU A 114 4.50 2.83 -0.76
N LEU A 115 3.92 2.12 -1.71
CA LEU A 115 3.83 0.66 -1.73
C LEU A 115 4.78 0.12 -2.81
N GLY A 116 5.66 -0.78 -2.40
CA GLY A 116 6.49 -1.60 -3.29
C GLY A 116 6.20 -3.08 -3.04
N PHE A 117 6.30 -3.87 -4.09
CA PHE A 117 6.15 -5.31 -3.99
C PHE A 117 7.26 -6.03 -4.76
N SER A 118 7.86 -7.03 -4.13
CA SER A 118 8.90 -7.87 -4.73
C SER A 118 8.75 -9.31 -4.28
N SER A 119 8.90 -10.26 -5.19
CA SER A 119 8.80 -11.69 -4.89
C SER A 119 9.57 -12.46 -5.94
N ASP A 120 10.13 -13.61 -5.57
CA ASP A 120 10.68 -14.58 -6.53
C ASP A 120 9.60 -15.60 -6.98
N TYR A 121 8.43 -15.53 -6.35
CA TYR A 121 7.27 -16.40 -6.56
C TYR A 121 6.26 -15.75 -7.52
N THR A 122 5.63 -16.57 -8.37
CA THR A 122 4.71 -16.12 -9.44
C THR A 122 3.25 -16.15 -9.04
N ASN A 123 2.91 -16.67 -7.86
CA ASN A 123 1.53 -16.68 -7.36
C ASN A 123 1.46 -16.02 -5.99
N HIS A 124 1.84 -14.74 -5.90
CA HIS A 124 1.80 -13.99 -4.66
C HIS A 124 0.77 -12.87 -4.70
N THR A 125 0.15 -12.56 -3.55
CA THR A 125 -0.78 -11.44 -3.42
C THR A 125 -0.24 -10.35 -2.48
N LEU A 126 -0.15 -9.11 -2.95
CA LEU A 126 -0.07 -7.94 -2.08
C LEU A 126 -1.49 -7.41 -1.84
N ARG A 127 -1.94 -7.44 -0.59
CA ARG A 127 -3.19 -6.82 -0.15
C ARG A 127 -2.91 -5.56 0.65
N ALA A 128 -3.45 -4.44 0.22
CA ALA A 128 -3.41 -3.17 0.92
C ALA A 128 -4.84 -2.70 1.28
N THR A 129 -5.05 -2.35 2.54
CA THR A 129 -6.29 -1.81 3.09
C THR A 129 -5.98 -0.48 3.75
N ILE A 130 -6.40 0.63 3.16
CA ILE A 130 -5.96 1.98 3.57
C ILE A 130 -7.17 2.89 3.74
N HIS A 131 -7.45 3.30 4.97
CA HIS A 131 -8.66 4.04 5.30
C HIS A 131 -8.40 5.27 6.16
N THR A 132 -8.99 6.38 5.78
CA THR A 132 -9.14 7.57 6.62
C THR A 132 -10.59 8.06 6.60
N THR A 133 -10.99 9.01 7.45
CA THR A 133 -12.36 9.56 7.42
C THR A 133 -12.35 11.00 6.94
N LEU A 134 -11.57 11.86 7.58
CA LEU A 134 -11.65 13.31 7.36
C LEU A 134 -10.54 13.87 6.48
N ALA A 135 -9.40 13.20 6.38
CA ALA A 135 -8.20 13.77 5.75
C ALA A 135 -7.87 13.09 4.41
N PRO A 136 -6.98 13.71 3.61
CA PRO A 136 -6.61 13.19 2.30
C PRO A 136 -5.92 11.84 2.40
N LEU A 137 -6.03 11.08 1.31
CA LEU A 137 -5.36 9.81 1.13
C LEU A 137 -4.57 9.88 -0.19
N THR A 138 -3.26 9.63 -0.11
CA THR A 138 -2.37 9.52 -1.27
C THR A 138 -1.63 8.20 -1.21
N ILE A 139 -1.80 7.37 -2.23
CA ILE A 139 -1.12 6.09 -2.37
C ILE A 139 -0.37 6.07 -3.69
N ASP A 140 0.93 5.81 -3.61
CA ASP A 140 1.77 5.55 -4.76
C ASP A 140 2.20 4.09 -4.73
N ALA A 141 1.88 3.33 -5.78
CA ALA A 141 2.36 1.97 -5.99
C ALA A 141 3.16 1.88 -7.31
N PRO A 142 4.33 2.55 -7.40
CA PRO A 142 5.03 2.75 -8.67
C PRO A 142 5.78 1.52 -9.17
N ARG A 143 5.98 0.51 -8.31
CA ARG A 143 6.68 -0.73 -8.64
C ARG A 143 5.93 -1.92 -8.06
N LEU A 144 5.30 -2.66 -8.95
CA LEU A 144 4.68 -3.94 -8.66
C LEU A 144 5.40 -5.04 -9.46
N MET A 145 5.11 -6.29 -9.16
CA MET A 145 5.67 -7.43 -9.90
C MET A 145 4.66 -7.89 -10.97
N THR A 146 5.14 -8.07 -12.21
CA THR A 146 4.30 -8.28 -13.41
C THR A 146 3.50 -9.59 -13.45
N ASP A 147 3.78 -10.52 -12.54
CA ASP A 147 3.04 -11.78 -12.36
C ASP A 147 2.45 -11.93 -10.95
N SER A 148 2.24 -10.82 -10.23
CA SER A 148 1.67 -10.84 -8.88
C SER A 148 0.26 -10.28 -8.84
N ARG A 149 -0.50 -10.64 -7.80
CA ARG A 149 -1.82 -10.08 -7.53
C ARG A 149 -1.72 -8.86 -6.64
N PHE A 150 -2.07 -7.69 -7.17
CA PHE A 150 -2.21 -6.48 -6.36
C PHE A 150 -3.68 -6.23 -6.03
N VAL A 151 -4.02 -6.22 -4.74
CA VAL A 151 -5.36 -5.92 -4.24
C VAL A 151 -5.30 -4.70 -3.34
N LEU A 152 -5.95 -3.61 -3.75
CA LEU A 152 -6.04 -2.39 -2.98
C LEU A 152 -7.51 -2.08 -2.65
N ASP A 153 -7.79 -1.84 -1.38
CA ASP A 153 -9.02 -1.22 -0.89
C ASP A 153 -8.65 0.07 -0.17
N ALA A 154 -8.99 1.20 -0.77
CA ALA A 154 -8.69 2.52 -0.25
C ALA A 154 -9.95 3.37 -0.13
N SER A 155 -10.13 4.05 1.00
CA SER A 155 -11.25 4.99 1.12
C SER A 155 -11.03 6.13 2.10
N THR A 156 -11.74 7.22 1.83
CA THR A 156 -11.93 8.34 2.75
C THR A 156 -13.36 8.85 2.66
N THR A 157 -13.85 9.58 3.66
CA THR A 157 -15.23 10.07 3.63
C THR A 157 -15.29 11.48 3.06
N VAL A 158 -14.54 12.40 3.66
CA VAL A 158 -14.69 13.83 3.41
C VAL A 158 -13.67 14.39 2.44
N SER A 159 -12.43 13.88 2.47
CA SER A 159 -11.30 14.46 1.73
C SER A 159 -10.99 13.71 0.43
N PRO A 160 -10.12 14.25 -0.45
CA PRO A 160 -9.76 13.58 -1.69
C PRO A 160 -8.98 12.28 -1.48
N ALA A 161 -9.15 11.34 -2.41
CA ALA A 161 -8.32 10.14 -2.53
C ALA A 161 -7.60 10.14 -3.89
N THR A 162 -6.27 10.02 -3.86
CA THR A 162 -5.44 9.88 -5.06
C THR A 162 -4.67 8.58 -4.97
N VAL A 163 -4.77 7.76 -6.02
CA VAL A 163 -4.02 6.52 -6.15
C VAL A 163 -3.28 6.52 -7.48
N HIS A 164 -2.00 6.19 -7.43
CA HIS A 164 -1.16 5.98 -8.59
C HIS A 164 -0.67 4.54 -8.60
N VAL A 165 -0.85 3.86 -9.73
CA VAL A 165 -0.47 2.46 -9.88
C VAL A 165 0.46 2.32 -11.08
N GLY A 166 1.59 1.63 -10.88
CA GLY A 166 2.61 1.43 -11.89
C GLY A 166 2.17 0.63 -13.12
N ALA A 167 3.04 0.64 -14.12
CA ALA A 167 2.85 -0.01 -15.41
C ALA A 167 2.67 -1.54 -15.30
N GLU A 168 3.19 -2.14 -14.23
CA GLU A 168 3.16 -3.58 -13.98
C GLU A 168 1.77 -4.08 -13.54
N PHE A 169 0.87 -3.17 -13.16
CA PHE A 169 -0.48 -3.56 -12.78
C PHE A 169 -1.29 -4.04 -13.99
N GLU A 170 -1.83 -5.25 -13.84
CA GLU A 170 -2.90 -5.79 -14.66
C GLU A 170 -4.02 -6.23 -13.72
N GLY A 171 -5.27 -5.88 -14.05
CA GLY A 171 -6.33 -6.03 -13.06
C GLY A 171 -7.62 -5.32 -13.41
N THR A 172 -8.55 -5.38 -12.47
CA THR A 172 -9.77 -4.58 -12.47
C THR A 172 -9.59 -3.34 -11.60
N TYR A 173 -10.32 -2.28 -11.90
CA TYR A 173 -10.45 -1.16 -10.98
C TYR A 173 -11.90 -0.69 -10.88
N ASP A 174 -12.24 -0.14 -9.72
CA ASP A 174 -13.53 0.47 -9.42
C ASP A 174 -13.28 1.68 -8.52
N ILE A 175 -13.48 2.87 -9.07
CA ILE A 175 -13.40 4.12 -8.32
C ILE A 175 -14.75 4.80 -8.26
N ARG A 176 -15.11 5.31 -7.09
CA ARG A 176 -16.42 5.95 -6.89
C ARG A 176 -16.38 7.08 -5.88
N THR A 177 -17.23 8.07 -6.12
CA THR A 177 -17.53 9.19 -5.23
C THR A 177 -19.04 9.43 -5.24
N SER A 178 -19.62 10.08 -4.23
CA SER A 178 -21.08 10.33 -4.21
C SER A 178 -21.47 11.69 -4.80
N VAL A 179 -20.54 12.65 -4.83
CA VAL A 179 -20.86 14.06 -5.12
C VAL A 179 -20.29 14.53 -6.46
N VAL A 180 -18.99 14.32 -6.67
CA VAL A 180 -18.25 14.85 -7.83
C VAL A 180 -17.97 13.75 -8.87
N GLU A 181 -17.27 14.08 -9.96
CA GLU A 181 -16.86 13.08 -10.95
C GLU A 181 -15.64 12.28 -10.45
N ALA A 182 -15.60 10.99 -10.79
CA ALA A 182 -14.45 10.13 -10.58
C ALA A 182 -13.49 10.22 -11.78
N GLU A 183 -12.22 10.48 -11.51
CA GLU A 183 -11.20 10.72 -12.54
C GLU A 183 -10.28 9.51 -12.70
N VAL A 184 -10.14 9.04 -13.94
CA VAL A 184 -9.14 8.05 -14.33
C VAL A 184 -8.21 8.73 -15.33
N GLU A 185 -6.93 8.81 -14.99
CA GLU A 185 -5.87 9.31 -15.85
C GLU A 185 -5.01 8.15 -16.32
N VAL A 186 -4.68 8.13 -17.60
CA VAL A 186 -3.85 7.09 -18.22
C VAL A 186 -2.67 7.78 -18.86
N ALA A 187 -1.47 7.48 -18.40
CA ALA A 187 -0.25 8.00 -19.00
C ALA A 187 -0.13 7.52 -20.45
N PRO A 188 0.18 8.40 -21.41
CA PRO A 188 0.52 7.98 -22.77
C PRO A 188 1.88 7.25 -22.78
N ASP A 189 2.07 6.35 -23.74
CA ASP A 189 3.38 5.77 -24.08
C ASP A 189 4.10 5.02 -22.95
N VAL A 190 3.34 4.30 -22.11
CA VAL A 190 3.91 3.42 -21.08
C VAL A 190 4.63 2.23 -21.72
N ARG A 191 5.88 2.01 -21.35
CA ARG A 191 6.71 0.89 -21.82
C ARG A 191 6.28 -0.42 -21.17
N ASP A 192 6.18 -1.49 -21.96
CA ASP A 192 5.92 -2.84 -21.46
C ASP A 192 6.98 -3.25 -20.42
N PRO A 193 6.59 -3.49 -19.15
CA PRO A 193 7.51 -3.86 -18.09
C PRO A 193 8.28 -5.16 -18.36
N MET A 194 7.71 -6.08 -19.16
CA MET A 194 8.38 -7.33 -19.55
C MET A 194 9.27 -7.17 -20.77
N GLY A 195 9.27 -6.01 -21.42
CA GLY A 195 10.05 -5.77 -22.64
C GLY A 195 9.63 -6.62 -23.84
N GLN A 196 8.42 -7.20 -23.82
CA GLN A 196 7.90 -8.08 -24.86
C GLN A 196 7.24 -7.32 -26.02
N GLY A 197 7.21 -5.98 -25.95
CA GLY A 197 6.59 -5.14 -26.98
C GLY A 197 5.06 -5.23 -26.97
N ARG A 198 4.45 -5.67 -25.86
CA ARG A 198 2.99 -5.69 -25.71
C ARG A 198 2.46 -4.25 -25.64
N GLN A 199 1.24 -4.04 -26.11
CA GLN A 199 0.54 -2.75 -25.95
C GLN A 199 -0.30 -2.79 -24.67
N ARG A 200 -0.27 -1.70 -23.91
CA ARG A 200 -1.13 -1.52 -22.73
C ARG A 200 -2.52 -1.09 -23.18
N THR A 201 -3.54 -1.76 -22.68
CA THR A 201 -4.93 -1.34 -22.86
C THR A 201 -5.54 -1.01 -21.50
N VAL A 202 -6.13 0.18 -21.40
CA VAL A 202 -6.93 0.61 -20.24
C VAL A 202 -8.35 0.85 -20.72
N THR A 203 -9.27 0.01 -20.28
CA THR A 203 -10.71 0.19 -20.55
C THR A 203 -11.32 1.07 -19.47
N VAL A 204 -12.15 2.03 -19.86
CA VAL A 204 -12.81 2.96 -18.94
C VAL A 204 -14.32 2.97 -19.20
N MET A 205 -15.10 2.50 -18.23
CA MET A 205 -16.56 2.56 -18.23
C MET A 205 -17.01 3.51 -17.13
N LYS A 206 -17.54 4.67 -17.52
CA LYS A 206 -18.12 5.64 -16.57
C LYS A 206 -19.64 5.45 -16.47
N GLU A 207 -20.17 5.44 -15.26
CA GLU A 207 -21.62 5.47 -15.03
C GLU A 207 -22.20 6.84 -15.41
N ARG A 208 -23.53 6.88 -15.65
CA ARG A 208 -24.24 8.14 -15.93
C ARG A 208 -24.05 9.12 -14.77
N GLY A 209 -23.47 10.28 -15.07
CA GLY A 209 -23.14 11.30 -14.07
C GLY A 209 -21.70 11.21 -13.54
N GLY A 210 -20.87 10.30 -14.03
CA GLY A 210 -19.41 10.29 -13.82
C GLY A 210 -18.95 9.92 -12.41
N ARG A 211 -19.86 9.69 -11.48
CA ARG A 211 -19.58 9.40 -10.05
C ARG A 211 -18.90 8.05 -9.80
N ARG A 212 -18.92 7.17 -10.79
CA ARG A 212 -18.24 5.87 -10.73
C ARG A 212 -17.57 5.60 -12.07
N ALA A 213 -16.33 5.15 -12.02
CA ALA A 213 -15.58 4.67 -13.15
C ALA A 213 -15.03 3.28 -12.81
N GLN A 214 -15.25 2.33 -13.70
CA GLN A 214 -14.77 0.96 -13.56
C GLN A 214 -14.16 0.48 -14.87
N GLY A 215 -13.28 -0.49 -14.80
CA GLY A 215 -12.63 -1.02 -15.99
C GLY A 215 -11.55 -2.02 -15.69
N ARG A 216 -10.71 -2.24 -16.69
CA ARG A 216 -9.62 -3.23 -16.67
C ARG A 216 -8.36 -2.68 -17.31
N VAL A 217 -7.23 -3.12 -16.80
CA VAL A 217 -5.88 -2.85 -17.32
C VAL A 217 -5.25 -4.19 -17.68
N TYR A 218 -4.69 -4.29 -18.89
CA TYR A 218 -3.98 -5.47 -19.35
C TYR A 218 -2.96 -5.13 -20.44
N TRP A 219 -1.99 -6.02 -20.63
CA TRP A 219 -1.00 -5.97 -21.70
C TRP A 219 -1.29 -7.04 -22.76
N GLY A 220 -1.18 -6.68 -24.05
CA GLY A 220 -1.38 -7.60 -25.17
C GLY A 220 -2.82 -7.59 -25.72
N LYS A 221 -3.28 -8.70 -26.31
CA LYS A 221 -4.65 -8.76 -26.83
C LYS A 221 -5.64 -9.05 -25.71
N GLU A 222 -6.85 -8.56 -25.89
CA GLU A 222 -7.97 -8.89 -25.01
C GLU A 222 -8.17 -10.41 -24.98
N GLY A 223 -7.98 -11.02 -23.81
CA GLY A 223 -8.10 -12.47 -23.62
C GLY A 223 -6.79 -13.29 -23.67
N ASP A 224 -5.64 -12.69 -24.00
CA ASP A 224 -4.35 -13.39 -24.01
C ASP A 224 -3.81 -13.70 -22.60
N SER A 225 -4.25 -12.98 -21.58
CA SER A 225 -4.12 -13.42 -20.20
C SER A 225 -5.28 -14.38 -19.90
N GLU A 226 -5.02 -15.57 -19.36
CA GLU A 226 -6.08 -16.44 -18.82
C GLU A 226 -7.05 -15.59 -17.96
N GLU A 227 -8.27 -15.35 -18.46
CA GLU A 227 -9.28 -14.44 -17.89
C GLU A 227 -8.96 -12.92 -17.87
N GLY A 228 -8.39 -12.36 -18.94
CA GLY A 228 -8.48 -10.94 -19.29
C GLY A 228 -8.15 -9.93 -18.18
N GLY A 229 -7.06 -10.16 -17.43
CA GLY A 229 -6.61 -9.33 -16.31
C GLY A 229 -7.42 -9.49 -15.01
N VAL A 230 -8.59 -10.14 -15.02
CA VAL A 230 -9.50 -10.20 -13.86
C VAL A 230 -8.88 -10.94 -12.66
N LYS A 231 -8.03 -11.94 -12.94
CA LYS A 231 -7.30 -12.70 -11.90
C LYS A 231 -5.97 -12.08 -11.48
N ARG A 232 -5.56 -10.95 -12.06
CA ARG A 232 -4.24 -10.32 -11.82
C ARG A 232 -4.26 -9.18 -10.79
N GLY A 233 -5.44 -8.68 -10.40
CA GLY A 233 -5.54 -7.69 -9.34
C GLY A 233 -6.88 -6.94 -9.28
N SER A 234 -7.08 -6.19 -8.21
CA SER A 234 -8.24 -5.31 -8.05
C SER A 234 -7.90 -4.06 -7.27
N VAL A 235 -8.16 -2.88 -7.83
CA VAL A 235 -8.01 -1.59 -7.17
C VAL A 235 -9.38 -0.98 -6.91
N LYS A 236 -9.75 -0.81 -5.65
CA LYS A 236 -10.97 -0.15 -5.22
C LYS A 236 -10.62 1.13 -4.49
N VAL A 237 -11.14 2.25 -4.96
CA VAL A 237 -10.93 3.56 -4.31
C VAL A 237 -12.27 4.24 -4.16
N SER A 238 -12.60 4.70 -2.95
CA SER A 238 -13.87 5.40 -2.76
C SER A 238 -13.79 6.62 -1.86
N THR A 239 -14.59 7.61 -2.21
CA THR A 239 -14.86 8.77 -1.38
C THR A 239 -16.36 8.97 -1.21
N SER A 240 -16.79 9.67 -0.16
CA SER A 240 -18.20 10.08 -0.05
C SER A 240 -18.42 11.46 -0.67
N VAL A 241 -17.60 12.45 -0.29
CA VAL A 241 -17.87 13.86 -0.62
C VAL A 241 -16.88 14.45 -1.63
N SER A 242 -15.62 14.03 -1.59
CA SER A 242 -14.54 14.64 -2.35
C SER A 242 -14.19 13.90 -3.64
N PRO A 243 -13.33 14.49 -4.51
CA PRO A 243 -12.83 13.80 -5.70
C PRO A 243 -12.08 12.51 -5.38
N VAL A 244 -12.18 11.56 -6.32
CA VAL A 244 -11.34 10.37 -6.36
C VAL A 244 -10.59 10.37 -7.69
N LYS A 245 -9.28 10.17 -7.63
CA LYS A 245 -8.41 10.13 -8.80
C LYS A 245 -7.59 8.84 -8.80
N LEU A 246 -7.63 8.12 -9.91
CA LEU A 246 -6.79 6.96 -10.19
C LEU A 246 -5.91 7.25 -11.40
N MET A 247 -4.61 7.04 -11.24
CA MET A 247 -3.60 7.28 -12.27
C MET A 247 -2.90 5.96 -12.61
N PHE A 248 -2.80 5.68 -13.91
CA PHE A 248 -2.16 4.50 -14.47
C PHE A 248 -0.94 4.85 -15.31
#